data_AF-A0A7D6ED64-F1
#
_entry.id   AF-A0A7D6ED64-F1
#
_cell.length_a   1.000
_cell.length_b   1.000
_cell.length_c   1.000
_cell.angle_alpha   90.00
_cell.angle_beta   90.00
_cell.angle_gamma   90.00
#
_symmetry.space_group_name_H-M   'P 1'
#
loop_
_entity.id
_entity.type
_entity.pdbx_description
1 polymer ?
#
loop_
_entity_poly.entity_id
_entity_poly.type
_entity_poly.pdbx_seq_one_letter_code
_entity_poly.pdbx_strand_id
1 'polypeptide(L)'
;MLPESRLGRRRSTTPLHIADVAIDLFAARGFAEVSVDDVAHAAGISRRTLFRYYASKNAIPWGEFDSYLSQLQDLLATVDPCIPLREALRAALLAFNTFDECETARHRQRMRVILETAELQAYSMTMYAGWREVIAGFVAHRTNSKATDLLPQTVAWTMLGVALSAYEFWLSDESVPLPAALGNAFDVVGTALDGLG
;
A
#
# COMPACT_ATOMS: atom_id res chain seq x y z
N MET A 1 17.82 -4.68 16.76
CA MET A 1 16.90 -3.78 17.50
C MET A 1 15.81 -3.38 16.51
N LEU A 2 14.54 -3.76 16.73
CA LEU A 2 13.46 -3.48 15.79
C LEU A 2 13.15 -1.97 15.79
N PRO A 3 13.07 -1.30 14.63
CA PRO A 3 12.86 0.14 14.58
C PRO A 3 11.45 0.52 15.01
N GLU A 4 11.32 1.36 16.05
CA GLU A 4 10.12 2.15 16.31
C GLU A 4 10.02 3.23 15.24
N SER A 5 9.50 2.85 14.07
CA SER A 5 9.23 3.79 12.98
C SER A 5 7.96 4.58 13.29
N ARG A 6 8.10 5.66 14.07
CA ARG A 6 7.11 6.73 14.11
C ARG A 6 7.20 7.54 12.81
N LEU A 7 6.67 7.00 11.70
CA LEU A 7 6.43 7.80 10.49
C LEU A 7 5.10 8.56 10.61
N GLY A 8 4.95 9.26 11.73
CA GLY A 8 3.99 10.34 11.87
C GLY A 8 4.55 11.60 11.22
N ARG A 9 4.12 11.83 9.97
CA ARG A 9 3.89 13.12 9.31
C ARG A 9 5.08 13.92 8.73
N ARG A 10 4.90 14.34 7.47
CA ARG A 10 5.02 15.76 7.09
C ARG A 10 3.72 16.27 6.46
N ARG A 11 3.08 17.23 7.14
CA ARG A 11 2.07 18.12 6.54
C ARG A 11 2.82 19.03 5.56
N SER A 12 2.62 18.83 4.27
CA SER A 12 3.04 19.73 3.17
C SER A 12 2.27 19.36 1.88
N THR A 13 1.05 19.88 1.73
CA THR A 13 0.60 20.84 0.70
C THR A 13 0.52 20.36 -0.77
N THR A 14 -0.73 20.39 -1.27
CA THR A 14 -1.25 20.16 -2.64
C THR A 14 -1.57 18.71 -3.05
N PRO A 15 -0.64 17.78 -3.33
CA PRO A 15 -0.99 16.46 -3.90
C PRO A 15 -1.86 15.62 -2.95
N LEU A 16 -1.42 15.43 -1.70
CA LEU A 16 -2.19 14.71 -0.69
C LEU A 16 -3.59 15.31 -0.48
N HIS A 17 -3.70 16.64 -0.48
CA HIS A 17 -4.98 17.32 -0.36
C HIS A 17 -5.90 17.05 -1.57
N ILE A 18 -5.36 17.07 -2.80
CA ILE A 18 -6.12 16.71 -4.01
C ILE A 18 -6.60 15.26 -3.92
N ALA A 19 -5.74 14.34 -3.47
CA ALA A 19 -6.12 12.94 -3.30
C ALA A 19 -7.23 12.78 -2.27
N ASP A 20 -7.15 13.45 -1.11
CA ASP A 20 -8.19 13.37 -0.07
C ASP A 20 -9.53 13.92 -0.58
N VAL A 21 -9.53 15.08 -1.24
CA VAL A 21 -10.74 15.66 -1.85
C VAL A 21 -11.33 14.72 -2.91
N ALA A 22 -10.48 14.11 -3.73
CA ALA A 22 -10.93 13.16 -4.74
C ALA A 22 -11.53 11.89 -4.12
N ILE A 23 -10.92 11.33 -3.09
CA ILE A 23 -11.43 10.16 -2.36
C ILE A 23 -12.78 10.49 -1.71
N ASP A 24 -12.96 11.68 -1.14
CA ASP A 24 -14.24 12.15 -0.61
C ASP A 24 -15.32 12.22 -1.70
N LEU A 25 -14.99 12.76 -2.88
CA LEU A 25 -15.92 12.79 -4.02
C LEU A 25 -16.24 11.38 -4.55
N PHE A 26 -15.23 10.53 -4.73
CA PHE A 26 -15.42 9.17 -5.24
C PHE A 26 -16.26 8.32 -4.29
N ALA A 27 -16.06 8.46 -2.97
CA ALA A 27 -16.87 7.78 -1.98
C ALA A 27 -18.33 8.28 -1.95
N ALA A 28 -18.54 9.59 -2.14
CA ALA A 28 -19.88 10.19 -2.05
C ALA A 28 -20.72 10.02 -3.33
N ARG A 29 -20.10 10.11 -4.52
CA ARG A 29 -20.79 10.13 -5.81
C ARG A 29 -20.55 8.88 -6.65
N GLY A 30 -19.61 8.02 -6.25
CA GLY A 30 -19.12 6.89 -7.05
C GLY A 30 -17.99 7.31 -7.97
N PHE A 31 -17.01 6.42 -8.17
CA PHE A 31 -15.84 6.71 -8.99
C PHE A 31 -16.23 7.10 -10.42
N ALA A 32 -17.11 6.34 -11.09
CA ALA A 32 -17.49 6.58 -12.49
C ALA A 32 -18.07 7.99 -12.73
N GLU A 33 -18.93 8.47 -11.83
CA GLU A 33 -19.69 9.73 -11.96
C GLU A 33 -18.88 11.01 -11.69
N VAL A 34 -17.67 10.89 -11.14
CA VAL A 34 -16.82 12.03 -10.81
C VAL A 34 -15.81 12.27 -11.93
N SER A 35 -15.87 13.42 -12.59
CA SER A 35 -14.88 13.78 -13.61
C SER A 35 -13.59 14.34 -12.97
N VAL A 36 -12.51 14.42 -13.75
CA VAL A 36 -11.29 15.12 -13.31
C VAL A 36 -11.51 16.63 -13.12
N ASP A 37 -12.52 17.19 -13.80
CA ASP A 37 -12.89 18.60 -13.65
C ASP A 37 -13.64 18.83 -12.33
N ASP A 38 -14.50 17.89 -11.91
CA ASP A 38 -15.13 17.91 -10.59
C ASP A 38 -14.07 17.92 -9.48
N VAL A 39 -13.06 17.05 -9.58
CA VAL A 39 -11.97 16.98 -8.60
C VAL A 39 -11.15 18.27 -8.60
N ALA A 40 -10.79 18.79 -9.79
CA ALA A 40 -10.03 20.02 -9.89
C ALA A 40 -10.79 21.22 -9.29
N HIS A 41 -12.10 21.32 -9.58
CA HIS A 41 -12.97 22.35 -9.03
C HIS A 41 -13.07 22.25 -7.50
N ALA A 42 -13.33 21.05 -6.97
CA ALA A 42 -13.43 20.82 -5.54
C ALA A 42 -12.11 21.08 -4.78
N ALA A 43 -10.97 20.80 -5.41
CA ALA A 43 -9.65 21.08 -4.86
C ALA A 43 -9.17 22.54 -5.09
N GLY A 44 -9.98 23.38 -5.74
CA GLY A 44 -9.65 24.79 -5.98
C GLY A 44 -8.49 25.00 -6.95
N ILE A 45 -8.27 24.07 -7.89
CA ILE A 45 -7.15 24.10 -8.85
C ILE A 45 -7.63 23.95 -10.30
N SER A 46 -6.75 24.26 -11.25
CA SER A 46 -7.04 23.98 -12.67
C SER A 46 -6.82 22.51 -13.02
N ARG A 47 -7.54 22.01 -14.03
CA ARG A 47 -7.32 20.68 -14.63
C ARG A 47 -5.85 20.46 -15.01
N ARG A 48 -5.20 21.46 -15.61
CA ARG A 48 -3.76 21.44 -15.94
C ARG A 48 -2.88 21.22 -14.70
N THR A 49 -3.25 21.80 -13.56
CA THR A 49 -2.52 21.61 -12.30
C THR A 49 -2.73 20.22 -11.73
N LEU A 50 -3.95 19.68 -11.82
CA LEU A 50 -4.23 18.30 -11.41
C LEU A 50 -3.40 17.29 -12.22
N PHE A 51 -3.34 17.44 -13.55
CA PHE A 51 -2.52 16.56 -14.41
C PHE A 51 -1.01 16.72 -14.25
N ARG A 52 -0.55 17.80 -13.62
CA ARG A 52 0.87 17.92 -13.23
C ARG A 52 1.24 16.95 -12.11
N TYR A 53 0.28 16.59 -11.26
CA TYR A 53 0.49 15.68 -10.14
C TYR A 53 0.07 14.24 -10.47
N TYR A 54 -1.00 14.06 -11.26
CA TYR A 54 -1.58 12.76 -11.54
C TYR A 54 -1.73 12.52 -13.03
N ALA A 55 -1.15 11.43 -13.54
CA ALA A 55 -1.20 11.09 -14.96
C ALA A 55 -2.63 10.76 -15.45
N SER A 56 -3.51 10.34 -14.54
CA SER A 56 -4.89 9.97 -14.84
C SER A 56 -5.78 10.10 -13.59
N LYS A 57 -7.10 10.03 -13.78
CA LYS A 57 -8.06 9.91 -12.67
C LYS A 57 -7.76 8.69 -11.79
N ASN A 58 -7.38 7.58 -12.41
CA ASN A 58 -7.10 6.31 -11.73
C ASN A 58 -5.85 6.38 -10.84
N ALA A 59 -4.93 7.30 -11.13
CA ALA A 59 -3.72 7.53 -10.33
C ALA A 59 -3.99 8.33 -9.04
N ILE A 60 -5.09 9.09 -8.97
CA ILE A 60 -5.36 10.00 -7.83
C ILE A 60 -5.50 9.24 -6.50
N PRO A 61 -6.27 8.12 -6.41
CA PRO A 61 -6.36 7.33 -5.18
C PRO A 61 -5.03 6.78 -4.67
N TRP A 62 -4.05 6.58 -5.57
CA TRP A 62 -2.73 6.05 -5.24
C TRP A 62 -1.78 7.11 -4.68
N GLY A 63 -2.11 8.40 -4.84
CA GLY A 63 -1.31 9.49 -4.29
C GLY A 63 0.14 9.44 -4.77
N GLU A 64 1.09 9.64 -3.86
CA GLU A 64 2.53 9.57 -4.12
C GLU A 64 3.05 8.13 -3.91
N PHE A 65 2.46 7.17 -4.61
CA PHE A 65 2.77 5.75 -4.42
C PHE A 65 4.25 5.41 -4.59
N ASP A 66 4.94 6.05 -5.54
CA ASP A 66 6.38 5.86 -5.73
C ASP A 66 7.18 6.24 -4.46
N SER A 67 6.75 7.29 -3.77
CA SER A 67 7.37 7.69 -2.49
C SER A 67 7.09 6.68 -1.37
N TYR A 68 5.92 6.03 -1.39
CA TYR A 68 5.65 4.91 -0.47
C TYR A 68 6.51 3.70 -0.80
N LEU A 69 6.70 3.37 -2.08
CA LEU A 69 7.60 2.27 -2.49
C LEU A 69 9.05 2.52 -2.08
N SER A 70 9.55 3.74 -2.25
CA SER A 70 10.90 4.11 -1.77
C SER A 70 11.01 3.95 -0.25
N GLN A 71 10.00 4.36 0.52
CA GLN A 71 10.00 4.16 1.97
C GLN A 71 10.02 2.69 2.37
N LEU A 72 9.27 1.83 1.67
CA LEU A 72 9.29 0.38 1.90
C LEU A 72 10.68 -0.20 1.60
N GLN A 73 11.30 0.24 0.49
CA GLN A 73 12.64 -0.18 0.10
C GLN A 73 13.68 0.23 1.16
N ASP A 74 13.62 1.47 1.65
CA ASP A 74 14.51 1.98 2.71
C ASP A 74 14.31 1.18 4.01
N LEU A 75 13.05 0.91 4.38
CA LEU A 75 12.74 0.11 5.57
C LEU A 75 13.37 -1.28 5.46
N LEU A 76 13.20 -1.96 4.33
CA LEU A 76 13.74 -3.30 4.10
C LEU A 76 15.28 -3.32 4.02
N ALA A 77 15.89 -2.27 3.47
CA ALA A 77 17.35 -2.14 3.37
C ALA A 77 18.03 -1.98 4.75
N THR A 78 17.30 -1.50 5.77
CA THR A 78 17.83 -1.32 7.13
C THR A 78 17.63 -2.54 8.05
N VAL A 79 17.00 -3.60 7.56
CA VAL A 79 16.77 -4.82 8.34
C VAL A 79 18.08 -5.56 8.56
N ASP A 80 18.38 -5.89 9.82
CA ASP A 80 19.54 -6.71 10.19
C ASP A 80 19.49 -8.07 9.48
N PRO A 81 20.54 -8.46 8.73
CA PRO A 81 20.60 -9.75 8.03
C PRO A 81 20.41 -10.98 8.94
N CYS A 82 20.69 -10.85 10.25
CA CYS A 82 20.50 -11.91 11.23
C CYS A 82 19.03 -12.15 11.58
N ILE A 83 18.12 -11.20 11.28
CA ILE A 83 16.68 -11.38 11.50
C ILE A 83 16.14 -12.37 10.46
N PRO A 84 15.46 -13.46 10.85
CA PRO A 84 14.89 -14.43 9.92
C PRO A 84 14.01 -13.76 8.85
N LEU A 85 14.05 -14.27 7.62
CA LEU A 85 13.34 -13.66 6.48
C LEU A 85 11.84 -13.48 6.77
N ARG A 86 11.21 -14.49 7.38
CA ARG A 86 9.80 -14.44 7.80
C ARG A 86 9.52 -13.27 8.74
N GLU A 87 10.35 -13.09 9.76
CA GLU A 87 10.18 -12.01 10.75
C GLU A 87 10.37 -10.64 10.11
N ALA A 88 11.35 -10.51 9.20
CA ALA A 88 11.59 -9.29 8.44
C ALA A 88 10.38 -8.93 7.56
N LEU A 89 9.82 -9.89 6.83
CA LEU A 89 8.66 -9.67 5.96
C LEU A 89 7.41 -9.32 6.76
N ARG A 90 7.18 -9.99 7.90
CA ARG A 90 6.05 -9.68 8.80
C ARG A 90 6.19 -8.27 9.38
N ALA A 91 7.38 -7.90 9.84
CA ALA A 91 7.65 -6.58 10.39
C ALA A 91 7.47 -5.48 9.33
N ALA A 92 7.97 -5.71 8.10
CA ALA A 92 7.80 -4.77 7.00
C ALA A 92 6.33 -4.60 6.60
N LEU A 93 5.57 -5.69 6.51
CA LEU A 93 4.13 -5.65 6.24
C LEU A 93 3.37 -4.83 7.29
N LEU A 94 3.65 -5.03 8.57
CA LEU A 94 2.99 -4.28 9.63
C LEU A 94 3.42 -2.81 9.65
N ALA A 95 4.72 -2.54 9.58
CA ALA A 95 5.26 -1.18 9.62
C ALA A 95 4.77 -0.33 8.45
N PHE A 96 4.70 -0.89 7.24
CA PHE A 96 4.21 -0.20 6.04
C PHE A 96 2.72 0.15 6.11
N ASN A 97 1.95 -0.58 6.92
CA ASN A 97 0.50 -0.42 7.05
C ASN A 97 0.09 0.08 8.45
N THR A 98 1.01 0.72 9.18
CA THR A 98 0.71 1.34 10.47
C THR A 98 0.43 2.82 10.27
N PHE A 99 -0.71 3.27 10.79
CA PHE A 99 -1.22 4.63 10.68
C PHE A 99 -1.68 5.13 12.04
N ASP A 100 -1.72 6.46 12.25
CA ASP A 100 -2.45 7.00 13.40
C ASP A 100 -3.98 6.83 13.25
N GLU A 101 -4.77 7.09 14.30
CA GLU A 101 -6.23 6.87 14.25
C GLU A 101 -6.92 7.71 13.16
N CYS A 102 -6.49 8.96 12.98
CA CYS A 102 -7.04 9.86 11.96
C CYS A 102 -6.68 9.38 10.55
N GLU A 103 -5.43 8.97 10.35
CA GLU A 103 -4.92 8.42 9.10
C GLU A 103 -5.57 7.07 8.78
N THR A 104 -5.86 6.24 9.79
CA THR A 104 -6.54 4.95 9.61
C THR A 104 -7.92 5.12 9.00
N ALA A 105 -8.72 6.08 9.50
CA ALA A 105 -10.05 6.35 8.95
C ALA A 105 -9.99 6.82 7.49
N ARG A 106 -9.05 7.72 7.17
CA ARG A 106 -8.83 8.19 5.79
C ARG A 106 -8.32 7.08 4.87
N HIS A 107 -7.39 6.26 5.36
CA HIS A 107 -6.87 5.12 4.64
C HIS A 107 -7.96 4.09 4.35
N ARG A 108 -8.87 3.85 5.31
CA ARG A 108 -10.02 2.96 5.12
C ARG A 108 -10.89 3.39 3.95
N GLN A 109 -11.25 4.67 3.90
CA GLN A 109 -12.04 5.23 2.81
C GLN A 109 -11.31 5.12 1.45
N ARG A 110 -10.00 5.40 1.43
CA ARG A 110 -9.16 5.24 0.23
C ARG A 110 -9.14 3.80 -0.26
N MET A 111 -8.89 2.84 0.63
CA MET A 111 -8.86 1.42 0.30
C MET A 111 -10.22 0.89 -0.13
N ARG A 112 -11.31 1.38 0.46
CA ARG A 112 -12.68 1.07 0.03
C ARG A 112 -12.90 1.48 -1.42
N VAL A 113 -12.55 2.73 -1.78
CA VAL A 113 -12.62 3.20 -3.17
C VAL A 113 -11.78 2.34 -4.10
N ILE A 114 -10.54 2.02 -3.74
CA ILE A 114 -9.63 1.22 -4.58
C ILE A 114 -10.13 -0.22 -4.77
N LEU A 115 -10.54 -0.89 -3.70
CA LEU A 115 -10.90 -2.31 -3.70
C LEU A 115 -12.31 -2.58 -4.23
N GLU A 116 -13.26 -1.65 -4.04
CA GLU A 116 -14.64 -1.83 -4.48
C GLU A 116 -14.93 -1.25 -5.88
N THR A 117 -13.95 -0.61 -6.53
CA THR A 117 -14.09 -0.06 -7.89
C THR A 117 -13.37 -0.91 -8.93
N ALA A 118 -14.10 -1.48 -9.88
CA ALA A 118 -13.57 -2.38 -10.91
C ALA A 118 -12.48 -1.72 -11.79
N GLU A 119 -12.67 -0.46 -12.21
CA GLU A 119 -11.69 0.27 -13.01
C GLU A 119 -10.39 0.52 -12.24
N LEU A 120 -10.49 0.76 -10.92
CA LEU A 120 -9.32 0.91 -10.08
C LEU A 120 -8.64 -0.43 -9.85
N GLN A 121 -9.38 -1.53 -9.67
CA GLN A 121 -8.77 -2.88 -9.59
C GLN A 121 -7.91 -3.20 -10.81
N ALA A 122 -8.39 -2.88 -12.02
CA ALA A 122 -7.60 -3.05 -13.24
C ALA A 122 -6.32 -2.19 -13.23
N TYR A 123 -6.41 -0.93 -12.81
CA TYR A 123 -5.24 -0.03 -12.71
C TYR A 123 -4.26 -0.46 -11.60
N SER A 124 -4.78 -1.01 -10.50
CA SER A 124 -4.03 -1.41 -9.31
C SER A 124 -2.98 -2.46 -9.61
N MET A 125 -3.18 -3.29 -10.64
CA MET A 125 -2.24 -4.33 -11.04
C MET A 125 -0.84 -3.78 -11.37
N THR A 126 -0.77 -2.59 -11.99
CA THR A 126 0.49 -1.89 -12.25
C THR A 126 1.14 -1.42 -10.95
N MET A 127 0.35 -0.88 -10.02
CA MET A 127 0.84 -0.40 -8.74
C MET A 127 1.36 -1.56 -7.87
N TYR A 128 0.61 -2.67 -7.82
CA TYR A 128 1.00 -3.89 -7.14
C TYR A 128 2.26 -4.54 -7.74
N ALA A 129 2.54 -4.34 -9.03
CA ALA A 129 3.78 -4.80 -9.63
C ALA A 129 5.01 -4.13 -9.00
N GLY A 130 5.00 -2.79 -8.88
CA GLY A 130 6.08 -2.06 -8.21
C GLY A 130 6.28 -2.47 -6.75
N TRP A 131 5.18 -2.68 -6.01
CA TRP A 131 5.25 -3.20 -4.64
C TRP A 131 5.87 -4.59 -4.57
N ARG A 132 5.47 -5.51 -5.45
CA ARG A 132 6.04 -6.86 -5.54
C ARG A 132 7.52 -6.85 -5.92
N GLU A 133 7.94 -5.93 -6.79
CA GLU A 133 9.35 -5.78 -7.16
C GLU A 133 10.23 -5.43 -5.96
N VAL A 134 9.76 -4.55 -5.06
CA VAL A 134 10.47 -4.20 -3.82
C VAL A 134 10.62 -5.45 -2.93
N ILE A 135 9.54 -6.20 -2.72
CA ILE A 135 9.59 -7.43 -1.91
C ILE A 135 10.50 -8.49 -2.54
N ALA A 136 10.37 -8.73 -3.85
CA ALA A 136 11.21 -9.69 -4.56
C ALA A 136 12.69 -9.30 -4.53
N GLY A 137 13.01 -8.01 -4.66
CA GLY A 137 14.37 -7.50 -4.54
C GLY A 137 14.97 -7.75 -3.16
N PHE A 138 14.21 -7.50 -2.09
CA PHE A 138 14.64 -7.78 -0.73
C PHE A 138 14.90 -9.27 -0.49
N VAL A 139 13.95 -10.14 -0.89
CA VAL A 139 14.09 -11.59 -0.73
C VAL A 139 15.29 -12.11 -1.50
N ALA A 140 15.46 -11.68 -2.76
CA ALA A 140 16.58 -12.07 -3.61
C ALA A 140 17.94 -11.70 -3.00
N HIS A 141 18.05 -10.51 -2.41
CA HIS A 141 19.25 -10.10 -1.69
C HIS A 141 19.54 -11.02 -0.49
N ARG A 142 18.52 -11.36 0.30
CA ARG A 142 18.64 -12.24 1.47
C ARG A 142 19.01 -13.68 1.12
N THR A 143 18.55 -14.17 -0.03
CA THR A 143 18.78 -15.56 -0.48
C THR A 143 19.91 -15.71 -1.51
N ASN A 144 20.64 -14.63 -1.81
CA ASN A 144 21.68 -14.59 -2.84
C ASN A 144 21.21 -15.14 -4.21
N SER A 145 20.00 -14.73 -4.62
CA SER A 145 19.35 -15.14 -5.86
C SER A 145 18.97 -13.93 -6.71
N LYS A 146 18.37 -14.13 -7.89
CA LYS A 146 17.82 -13.03 -8.70
C LYS A 146 16.38 -12.74 -8.30
N ALA A 147 15.97 -11.46 -8.37
CA ALA A 147 14.59 -11.06 -8.08
C ALA A 147 13.55 -11.71 -9.02
N THR A 148 13.98 -12.18 -10.19
CA THR A 148 13.14 -12.89 -11.17
C THR A 148 13.06 -14.40 -10.93
N ASP A 149 13.82 -14.94 -9.98
CA ASP A 149 13.78 -16.36 -9.67
C ASP A 149 12.45 -16.73 -9.00
N LEU A 150 12.07 -18.01 -9.06
CA LEU A 150 10.78 -18.50 -8.58
C LEU A 150 10.54 -18.13 -7.11
N LEU A 151 11.53 -18.33 -6.24
CA LEU A 151 11.36 -18.12 -4.80
C LEU A 151 11.05 -16.65 -4.44
N PRO A 152 11.85 -15.64 -4.85
CA PRO A 152 11.50 -14.24 -4.57
C PRO A 152 10.16 -13.80 -5.16
N GLN A 153 9.82 -14.26 -6.37
CA GLN A 153 8.54 -13.95 -6.99
C GLN A 153 7.36 -14.57 -6.23
N THR A 154 7.46 -15.85 -5.86
CA THR A 154 6.41 -16.54 -5.09
C THR A 154 6.20 -15.84 -3.74
N VAL A 155 7.27 -15.45 -3.05
CA VAL A 155 7.14 -14.70 -1.79
C VAL A 155 6.46 -13.36 -2.04
N ALA A 156 6.86 -12.59 -3.06
CA ALA A 156 6.25 -11.30 -3.36
C ALA A 156 4.75 -11.40 -3.69
N TRP A 157 4.34 -12.40 -4.49
CA TRP A 157 2.94 -12.67 -4.79
C TRP A 157 2.14 -13.12 -3.57
N THR A 158 2.72 -13.97 -2.74
CA THR A 158 2.08 -14.44 -1.49
C THR A 158 1.87 -13.27 -0.54
N MET A 159 2.88 -12.41 -0.37
CA MET A 159 2.81 -11.22 0.47
C MET A 159 1.73 -10.23 -0.02
N LEU A 160 1.57 -10.08 -1.34
CA LEU A 160 0.48 -9.27 -1.89
C LEU A 160 -0.89 -9.89 -1.58
N GLY A 161 -1.02 -11.21 -1.76
CA GLY A 161 -2.26 -11.93 -1.45
C GLY A 161 -2.67 -11.81 0.03
N VAL A 162 -1.70 -11.92 0.94
CA VAL A 162 -1.89 -11.67 2.38
C VAL A 162 -2.41 -10.25 2.63
N ALA A 163 -1.76 -9.24 2.05
CA ALA A 163 -2.16 -7.85 2.24
C ALA A 163 -3.59 -7.61 1.73
N LEU A 164 -3.91 -8.04 0.52
CA LEU A 164 -5.23 -7.85 -0.09
C LEU A 164 -6.33 -8.55 0.72
N SER A 165 -6.11 -9.80 1.11
CA SER A 165 -7.07 -10.55 1.94
C SER A 165 -7.31 -9.86 3.29
N ALA A 166 -6.25 -9.37 3.94
CA ALA A 166 -6.36 -8.63 5.19
C ALA A 166 -7.12 -7.30 5.01
N TYR A 167 -6.87 -6.58 3.91
CA TYR A 167 -7.57 -5.34 3.60
C TYR A 167 -9.06 -5.57 3.36
N GLU A 168 -9.44 -6.57 2.56
CA GLU A 168 -10.84 -6.91 2.32
C GLU A 168 -11.56 -7.27 3.63
N PHE A 169 -10.94 -8.12 4.48
CA PHE A 169 -11.50 -8.47 5.77
C PHE A 169 -11.67 -7.25 6.68
N TRP A 170 -10.64 -6.40 6.77
CA TRP A 170 -10.66 -5.17 7.55
C TRP A 170 -11.70 -4.14 7.08
N LEU A 171 -12.00 -4.10 5.78
CA LEU A 171 -13.06 -3.26 5.22
C LEU A 171 -14.45 -3.79 5.54
N SER A 172 -14.60 -5.12 5.64
CA SER A 172 -15.87 -5.79 5.94
C SER A 172 -16.25 -5.77 7.42
N ASP A 173 -15.26 -5.68 8.32
CA ASP A 173 -15.46 -5.63 9.77
C ASP A 173 -14.69 -4.46 10.40
N GLU A 174 -15.41 -3.37 10.67
CA GLU A 174 -14.82 -2.15 11.21
C GLU A 174 -14.31 -2.28 12.65
N SER A 175 -14.71 -3.32 13.38
CA SER A 175 -14.26 -3.60 14.75
C SER A 175 -12.83 -4.14 14.80
N VAL A 176 -12.31 -4.65 13.68
CA VAL A 176 -10.99 -5.24 13.59
C VAL A 176 -9.93 -4.15 13.33
N PRO A 177 -8.84 -4.10 14.10
CA PRO A 177 -7.69 -3.26 13.77
C PRO A 177 -6.92 -3.81 12.56
N LEU A 178 -6.52 -2.94 11.63
CA LEU A 178 -5.76 -3.34 10.43
C LEU A 178 -4.48 -4.13 10.76
N PRO A 179 -3.66 -3.76 11.77
CA PRO A 179 -2.49 -4.56 12.14
C PRO A 179 -2.83 -5.98 12.59
N ALA A 180 -4.00 -6.18 13.22
CA ALA A 180 -4.46 -7.50 13.62
C ALA A 180 -4.88 -8.34 12.41
N ALA A 181 -5.62 -7.75 11.46
CA ALA A 181 -5.99 -8.42 10.21
C ALA A 181 -4.74 -8.85 9.41
N LEU A 182 -3.77 -7.95 9.24
CA LEU A 182 -2.53 -8.23 8.52
C LEU A 182 -1.67 -9.29 9.22
N GLY A 183 -1.53 -9.20 10.54
CA GLY A 183 -0.79 -10.19 11.34
C GLY A 183 -1.41 -11.58 11.22
N ASN A 184 -2.73 -11.68 11.41
CA ASN A 184 -3.45 -12.94 11.31
C ASN A 184 -3.35 -13.54 9.90
N ALA A 185 -3.54 -12.74 8.85
CA ALA A 185 -3.41 -13.20 7.47
C ALA A 185 -1.99 -13.67 7.13
N PHE A 186 -0.96 -12.97 7.62
CA PHE A 186 0.43 -13.38 7.45
C PHE A 186 0.71 -14.70 8.19
N ASP A 187 0.21 -14.85 9.41
CA ASP A 187 0.48 -16.03 10.24
C ASP A 187 -0.18 -17.30 9.66
N VAL A 188 -1.26 -17.17 8.87
CA VAL A 188 -1.84 -18.29 8.09
C VAL A 188 -0.85 -18.87 7.07
N VAL A 189 -0.13 -18.01 6.34
CA VAL A 189 0.86 -18.46 5.33
C VAL A 189 2.26 -18.68 5.91
N GLY A 190 2.56 -18.09 7.07
CA GLY A 190 3.87 -18.16 7.73
C GLY A 190 4.33 -19.58 8.04
N THR A 191 3.39 -20.50 8.25
CA THR A 191 3.68 -21.93 8.48
C THR A 191 4.38 -22.62 7.29
N ALA A 192 4.28 -22.06 6.06
CA ALA A 192 5.00 -22.56 4.89
C ALA A 192 6.42 -21.97 4.72
N LEU A 193 6.73 -20.86 5.40
CA LEU A 193 8.00 -20.13 5.28
C LEU A 193 9.05 -20.53 6.32
N ASP A 194 8.65 -21.27 7.36
CA ASP A 194 9.54 -21.70 8.45
C ASP A 194 10.66 -22.66 8.01
N GLY A 195 10.58 -23.22 6.78
CA GLY A 195 11.59 -24.12 6.21
C GLY A 195 12.66 -23.45 5.32
N LEU A 196 12.68 -22.12 5.20
CA LEU A 196 13.60 -21.38 4.31
C LEU A 196 14.71 -20.62 5.07
N GLY A 197 15.01 -21.00 6.30
CA GLY A 197 16.07 -20.42 7.16
C GLY A 197 17.22 -21.38 7.39
#